data_AF-A0A350M6B9-F1
#
_entry.id   AF-A0A350M6B9-F1
#
_cell.length_a   1.000
_cell.length_b   1.000
_cell.length_c   1.000
_cell.angle_alpha   90.00
_cell.angle_beta   90.00
_cell.angle_gamma   90.00
#
_symmetry.space_group_name_H-M   'P 1'
#
loop_
_entity.id
_entity.type
_entity.pdbx_description
1 polymer ?
#
loop_
_entity_poly.entity_id
_entity_poly.type
_entity_poly.pdbx_seq_one_letter_code
_entity_poly.pdbx_strand_id
1 'polypeptide(L)'
;IFLSEVQLIYADINRILKSEITMDEKLSAIIDQYFNLLSEKPNLPTFVMFEINKHPEFAPKLANDANLQETVQLLDAEFRANKITSTPEFAFQVILNIISLCVFPFAMRPLVQEMGKRNGADWNQLMEGRKSFLKRLIINSFKP
;
A
#
# COMPACT_ATOMS: atom_id res chain seq x y z
N ILE A 1 12.24 -15.31 -6.70
CA ILE A 1 11.17 -15.50 -5.71
C ILE A 1 10.86 -14.17 -5.03
N PHE A 2 11.79 -13.54 -4.30
CA PHE A 2 11.56 -12.21 -3.68
C PHE A 2 11.07 -11.14 -4.67
N LEU A 3 11.86 -10.82 -5.70
CA LEU A 3 11.50 -9.78 -6.68
C LEU A 3 10.16 -10.07 -7.34
N SER A 4 9.92 -11.31 -7.76
CA SER A 4 8.66 -11.72 -8.38
C SER A 4 7.46 -11.53 -7.44
N GLU A 5 7.59 -11.78 -6.14
CA GLU A 5 6.49 -11.53 -5.19
C GLU A 5 6.17 -10.04 -5.05
N VAL A 6 7.19 -9.18 -4.99
CA VAL A 6 6.99 -7.72 -4.92
C VAL A 6 6.37 -7.19 -6.22
N GLN A 7 6.80 -7.70 -7.37
CA GLN A 7 6.25 -7.32 -8.68
C GLN A 7 4.77 -7.69 -8.83
N LEU A 8 4.36 -8.84 -8.30
CA LEU A 8 2.95 -9.27 -8.32
C LEU A 8 2.03 -8.32 -7.54
N ILE A 9 2.53 -7.69 -6.47
CA ILE A 9 1.76 -6.70 -5.70
C ILE A 9 1.38 -5.51 -6.59
N TYR A 10 2.34 -4.97 -7.35
CA TYR A 10 2.08 -3.86 -8.25
C TYR A 10 1.20 -4.26 -9.45
N ALA A 11 1.35 -5.48 -9.96
CA ALA A 11 0.47 -5.99 -11.00
C ALA A 11 -1.00 -6.06 -10.54
N ASP A 12 -1.26 -6.49 -9.30
CA ASP A 12 -2.60 -6.48 -8.71
C ASP A 12 -3.15 -5.07 -8.52
N ILE A 13 -2.32 -4.13 -8.08
CA ILE A 13 -2.72 -2.72 -7.95
C ILE A 13 -3.08 -2.14 -9.33
N ASN A 14 -2.31 -2.45 -10.37
CA ASN A 14 -2.62 -2.00 -11.73
C ASN A 14 -3.96 -2.56 -12.21
N ARG A 15 -4.29 -3.81 -11.88
CA ARG A 15 -5.61 -4.39 -12.19
C ARG A 15 -6.74 -3.63 -11.50
N ILE A 16 -6.56 -3.21 -10.25
CA ILE A 16 -7.54 -2.38 -9.53
C ILE A 16 -7.68 -1.01 -10.21
N LEU A 17 -6.56 -0.34 -10.52
CA LEU A 17 -6.57 0.99 -11.13
C LEU A 17 -7.17 1.01 -12.54
N LYS A 18 -7.04 -0.09 -13.29
CA LYS A 18 -7.64 -0.28 -14.62
C LYS A 18 -9.12 -0.67 -14.58
N SER A 19 -9.70 -0.93 -13.41
CA SER A 19 -11.12 -1.26 -13.31
C SER A 19 -12.00 -0.03 -13.52
N GLU A 20 -13.28 -0.28 -13.86
CA GLU A 20 -14.27 0.76 -14.15
C GLU A 20 -15.00 1.30 -12.90
N ILE A 21 -14.49 0.99 -11.71
CA ILE A 21 -15.05 1.50 -10.44
C ILE A 21 -14.59 2.94 -10.18
N THR A 22 -15.21 3.62 -9.22
CA THR A 22 -14.86 5.01 -8.89
C THR A 22 -13.46 5.13 -8.26
N MET A 23 -12.87 6.33 -8.30
CA MET A 23 -11.57 6.60 -7.65
C MET A 23 -11.58 6.23 -6.16
N ASP A 24 -12.64 6.58 -5.43
CA ASP A 24 -12.79 6.25 -4.00
C ASP A 24 -12.80 4.73 -3.77
N GLU A 25 -13.48 3.98 -4.65
CA GLU A 25 -13.50 2.52 -4.62
C GLU A 25 -12.13 1.93 -4.98
N LYS A 26 -11.42 2.48 -5.96
CA LYS A 26 -10.05 2.07 -6.32
C LYS A 26 -9.10 2.25 -5.13
N LEU A 27 -9.08 3.43 -4.50
CA LEU A 27 -8.25 3.70 -3.32
C LEU A 27 -8.59 2.76 -2.16
N SER A 28 -9.89 2.50 -1.95
CA SER A 28 -10.35 1.55 -0.94
C SER A 28 -9.88 0.12 -1.22
N ALA A 29 -9.99 -0.32 -2.47
CA ALA A 29 -9.59 -1.65 -2.90
C ALA A 29 -8.07 -1.86 -2.81
N ILE A 30 -7.26 -0.84 -3.11
CA ILE A 30 -5.81 -0.88 -2.92
C ILE A 30 -5.48 -1.10 -1.43
N ILE A 31 -6.12 -0.35 -0.53
CA ILE A 31 -5.92 -0.52 0.92
C ILE A 31 -6.35 -1.92 1.37
N ASP A 32 -7.48 -2.43 0.87
CA ASP A 32 -7.91 -3.81 1.16
C ASP A 32 -6.90 -4.84 0.69
N GLN A 33 -6.37 -4.70 -0.52
CA GLN A 33 -5.37 -5.62 -1.08
C GLN A 33 -4.12 -5.67 -0.19
N TYR A 34 -3.61 -4.52 0.26
CA TYR A 34 -2.49 -4.47 1.19
C TYR A 34 -2.81 -5.13 2.53
N PHE A 35 -3.95 -4.81 3.14
CA PHE A 35 -4.31 -5.38 4.44
C PHE A 35 -4.55 -6.88 4.39
N ASN A 36 -5.18 -7.38 3.32
CA ASN A 36 -5.39 -8.82 3.12
C ASN A 36 -4.05 -9.53 2.99
N LEU A 37 -3.17 -9.05 2.11
CA LEU A 37 -1.82 -9.59 1.92
C LEU A 37 -1.02 -9.61 3.23
N LEU A 38 -1.04 -8.51 3.99
CA LEU A 38 -0.27 -8.39 5.23
C LEU A 38 -0.89 -9.16 6.39
N SER A 39 -2.19 -9.42 6.35
CA SER A 39 -2.84 -10.30 7.34
C SER A 39 -2.52 -11.77 7.07
N GLU A 40 -2.42 -12.17 5.80
CA GLU A 40 -2.00 -13.51 5.39
C GLU A 40 -0.49 -13.72 5.57
N LYS A 41 0.32 -12.72 5.25
CA LYS A 41 1.80 -12.75 5.32
C LYS A 41 2.34 -11.60 6.19
N PRO A 42 2.13 -11.62 7.52
CA PRO A 42 2.50 -10.50 8.42
C PRO A 42 4.00 -10.21 8.50
N ASN A 43 4.84 -11.21 8.22
CA ASN A 43 6.29 -11.05 8.21
C ASN A 43 6.84 -10.53 6.86
N LEU A 44 5.98 -10.35 5.85
CA LEU A 44 6.41 -9.91 4.52
C LEU A 44 7.13 -8.55 4.56
N PRO A 45 6.66 -7.51 5.28
CA PRO A 45 7.36 -6.24 5.32
C PRO A 45 8.78 -6.32 5.88
N THR A 46 8.94 -7.01 7.01
CA THR A 46 10.24 -7.14 7.67
C THR A 46 11.20 -7.97 6.83
N PHE A 47 10.69 -9.01 6.16
CA PHE A 47 11.43 -9.76 5.15
C PHE A 47 11.88 -8.89 3.98
N VAL A 48 10.98 -8.09 3.39
CA VAL A 48 11.31 -7.19 2.27
C VAL A 48 12.41 -6.20 2.67
N MET A 49 12.29 -5.57 3.84
CA MET A 49 13.32 -4.65 4.36
C MET A 49 14.65 -5.35 4.59
N PHE A 50 14.64 -6.56 5.15
CA PHE A 50 15.84 -7.35 5.37
C PHE A 50 16.53 -7.71 4.04
N GLU A 51 15.78 -8.19 3.05
CA GLU A 51 16.31 -8.57 1.74
C GLU A 51 16.90 -7.38 1.00
N ILE A 52 16.24 -6.21 0.99
CA ILE A 52 16.77 -5.01 0.34
C ILE A 52 18.07 -4.53 1.03
N ASN A 53 18.11 -4.53 2.36
CA ASN A 53 19.31 -4.12 3.10
C ASN A 53 20.49 -5.09 2.90
N LYS A 54 20.19 -6.40 2.80
CA LYS A 54 21.19 -7.44 2.57
C LYS A 54 21.66 -7.50 1.11
N HIS A 55 20.76 -7.21 0.17
CA HIS A 55 20.96 -7.24 -1.28
C HIS A 55 20.57 -5.88 -1.90
N PRO A 56 21.40 -4.83 -1.74
CA PRO A 56 21.11 -3.48 -2.23
C PRO A 56 20.85 -3.42 -3.75
N GLU A 57 21.36 -4.40 -4.51
CA GLU A 57 21.11 -4.55 -5.95
C GLU A 57 19.63 -4.78 -6.30
N PHE A 58 18.78 -5.13 -5.34
CA PHE A 58 17.34 -5.25 -5.55
C PHE A 58 16.63 -3.90 -5.63
N ALA A 59 17.13 -2.87 -4.92
CA ALA A 59 16.51 -1.55 -4.94
C ALA A 59 16.37 -0.95 -6.36
N PRO A 60 17.43 -0.86 -7.19
CA PRO A 60 17.29 -0.35 -8.55
C PRO A 60 16.43 -1.26 -9.44
N LYS A 61 16.38 -2.57 -9.19
CA LYS A 61 15.51 -3.50 -9.96
C LYS A 61 14.03 -3.25 -9.67
N LEU A 62 13.69 -3.02 -8.40
CA LEU A 62 12.33 -2.70 -7.98
C LEU A 62 11.93 -1.28 -8.44
N ALA A 63 12.83 -0.32 -8.36
CA ALA A 63 12.57 1.06 -8.81
C ALA A 63 12.28 1.13 -10.33
N ASN A 64 12.94 0.28 -11.12
CA ASN A 64 12.73 0.18 -12.57
C ASN A 64 11.66 -0.85 -12.95
N ASP A 65 10.89 -1.36 -12.00
CA ASP A 65 9.83 -2.32 -12.31
C ASP A 65 8.71 -1.66 -13.14
N ALA A 66 8.33 -2.34 -14.22
CA ALA A 66 7.33 -1.81 -15.14
C ALA A 66 5.94 -1.68 -14.49
N ASN A 67 5.57 -2.58 -13.58
CA ASN A 67 4.28 -2.48 -12.91
C ASN A 67 4.27 -1.30 -11.96
N LEU A 68 5.34 -1.06 -11.20
CA LEU A 68 5.45 0.13 -10.33
C LEU A 68 5.33 1.43 -11.14
N GLN A 69 6.07 1.54 -12.25
CA GLN A 69 5.99 2.73 -13.11
C GLN A 69 4.58 2.93 -13.68
N GLU A 70 3.94 1.84 -14.10
CA GLU A 70 2.55 1.89 -14.57
C GLU A 70 1.57 2.27 -13.44
N THR A 71 1.76 1.78 -12.20
CA THR A 71 0.94 2.17 -11.04
C THR A 71 0.94 3.68 -10.85
N VAL A 72 2.12 4.31 -10.90
CA VAL A 72 2.26 5.77 -10.75
C VAL A 72 1.50 6.50 -11.85
N GLN A 73 1.65 6.08 -13.10
CA GLN A 73 0.99 6.71 -14.24
C GLN A 73 -0.53 6.56 -14.21
N LEU A 74 -1.03 5.36 -13.86
CA LEU A 74 -2.46 5.09 -13.74
C LEU A 74 -3.10 5.90 -12.62
N LEU A 75 -2.45 5.99 -11.46
CA LEU A 75 -2.97 6.77 -10.35
C LEU A 75 -2.97 8.27 -10.65
N ASP A 76 -1.91 8.79 -11.29
CA ASP A 76 -1.88 10.19 -11.74
C ASP A 76 -2.99 10.49 -12.76
N ALA A 77 -3.23 9.58 -13.71
CA ALA A 77 -4.32 9.69 -14.67
C ALA A 77 -5.69 9.69 -13.98
N GLU A 78 -5.89 8.81 -12.98
CA GLU A 78 -7.11 8.74 -12.18
C GLU A 78 -7.37 10.06 -11.43
N PHE A 79 -6.35 10.63 -10.79
CA PHE A 79 -6.47 11.93 -10.12
C PHE A 79 -6.85 13.05 -11.09
N ARG A 80 -6.19 13.12 -12.24
CA ARG A 80 -6.50 14.11 -13.28
C ARG A 80 -7.92 13.95 -13.83
N ALA A 81 -8.39 12.72 -14.03
CA ALA A 81 -9.77 12.43 -14.45
C ALA A 81 -10.81 12.91 -13.42
N ASN A 82 -10.46 12.89 -12.13
CA ASN A 82 -11.26 13.39 -11.02
C ASN A 82 -11.00 14.86 -10.68
N LYS A 83 -10.37 15.62 -11.60
CA LYS A 83 -10.07 17.07 -11.48
C LYS A 83 -9.18 17.44 -10.29
N ILE A 84 -8.38 16.49 -9.80
CA ILE A 84 -7.35 16.74 -8.79
C ILE A 84 -6.08 17.17 -9.50
N THR A 85 -5.50 18.31 -9.09
CA THR A 85 -4.20 18.75 -9.60
C THR A 85 -3.14 17.75 -9.18
N SER A 86 -2.63 16.98 -10.13
CA SER A 86 -1.68 15.89 -9.89
C SER A 86 -0.54 15.91 -10.91
N THR A 87 0.59 15.36 -10.48
CA THR A 87 1.74 15.00 -11.30
C THR A 87 2.16 13.57 -10.95
N PRO A 88 2.96 12.89 -11.79
CA PRO A 88 3.51 11.58 -11.44
C PRO A 88 4.23 11.56 -10.09
N GLU A 89 4.95 12.63 -9.74
CA GLU A 89 5.60 12.76 -8.43
C GLU A 89 4.57 12.81 -7.29
N PHE A 90 3.49 13.59 -7.45
CA PHE A 90 2.41 13.63 -6.47
C PHE A 90 1.77 12.26 -6.29
N ALA A 91 1.44 11.56 -7.39
CA ALA A 91 0.88 10.23 -7.34
C ALA A 91 1.82 9.22 -6.64
N PHE A 92 3.13 9.32 -6.91
CA PHE A 92 4.15 8.53 -6.21
C PHE A 92 4.17 8.80 -4.69
N GLN A 93 4.09 10.06 -4.26
CA GLN A 93 3.98 10.41 -2.84
C GLN A 93 2.72 9.82 -2.19
N VAL A 94 1.59 9.79 -2.89
CA VAL A 94 0.36 9.15 -2.40
C VAL A 94 0.54 7.64 -2.25
N ILE A 95 1.17 6.98 -3.22
CA ILE A 95 1.49 5.54 -3.14
C ILE A 95 2.38 5.27 -1.93
N LEU A 96 3.43 6.07 -1.73
CA LEU A 96 4.31 5.96 -0.56
C LEU A 96 3.55 6.13 0.77
N ASN A 97 2.62 7.07 0.85
CA ASN A 97 1.77 7.26 2.03
C ASN A 97 0.89 6.04 2.30
N ILE A 98 0.22 5.51 1.28
CA ILE A 98 -0.62 4.31 1.41
C ILE A 98 0.21 3.13 1.89
N ILE A 99 1.35 2.85 1.24
CA ILE A 99 2.25 1.76 1.61
C ILE A 99 2.70 1.93 3.06
N SER A 100 3.21 3.10 3.43
CA SER A 100 3.72 3.37 4.78
C SER A 100 2.65 3.15 5.84
N LEU A 101 1.44 3.67 5.62
CA LEU A 101 0.34 3.57 6.57
C LEU A 101 -0.20 2.14 6.69
N CYS A 102 -0.20 1.36 5.62
CA CYS A 102 -0.60 -0.04 5.63
C CYS A 102 0.48 -0.93 6.26
N VAL A 103 1.74 -0.74 5.89
CA VAL A 103 2.86 -1.63 6.25
C VAL A 103 3.35 -1.43 7.68
N PHE A 104 3.47 -0.19 8.14
CA PHE A 104 4.02 0.15 9.45
C PHE A 104 3.45 -0.69 10.62
N PRO A 105 2.12 -0.85 10.80
CA PRO A 105 1.59 -1.65 11.91
C PRO A 105 2.07 -3.10 11.88
N PHE A 106 2.18 -3.73 10.70
CA PHE A 106 2.64 -5.11 10.59
C PHE A 106 4.15 -5.22 10.81
N ALA A 107 4.93 -4.29 10.23
CA ALA A 107 6.37 -4.23 10.42
C ALA A 107 6.77 -4.01 11.90
N MET A 108 6.01 -3.18 12.61
CA MET A 108 6.23 -2.84 14.02
C MET A 108 5.26 -3.55 14.96
N ARG A 109 4.73 -4.70 14.56
CA ARG A 109 3.65 -5.40 15.28
C ARG A 109 3.91 -5.55 16.79
N PRO A 110 5.08 -6.03 17.27
CA PRO A 110 5.32 -6.17 18.71
C PRO A 110 5.15 -4.84 19.45
N LEU A 111 5.71 -3.75 18.91
CA LEU A 111 5.61 -2.42 19.50
C LEU A 111 4.16 -1.91 19.48
N VAL A 112 3.45 -2.07 18.36
CA VAL A 112 2.07 -1.60 18.23
C VAL A 112 1.12 -2.36 19.18
N GLN A 113 1.35 -3.65 19.40
CA GLN A 113 0.59 -4.45 20.36
C GLN A 113 0.81 -3.96 21.80
N GLU A 114 2.05 -3.68 22.19
CA GLU A 114 2.38 -3.12 23.51
C GLU A 114 1.79 -1.72 23.71
N MET A 115 1.92 -0.83 22.72
CA MET A 115 1.36 0.53 22.78
C MET A 115 -0.16 0.53 22.99
N GLY A 116 -0.86 -0.41 22.35
CA GLY A 116 -2.30 -0.53 22.46
C GLY A 116 -2.78 -1.28 23.71
N LYS A 117 -1.87 -1.89 24.50
CA LYS A 117 -2.19 -2.87 25.56
C LYS A 117 -3.07 -4.03 25.04
N ARG A 118 -2.81 -4.48 23.82
CA ARG A 118 -3.68 -5.40 23.06
C ARG A 118 -3.07 -6.79 22.93
N ASN A 119 -3.80 -7.85 23.31
CA ASN A 119 -3.42 -9.25 23.10
C ASN A 119 -3.88 -9.78 21.71
N GLY A 120 -3.54 -11.02 21.32
CA GLY A 120 -3.76 -11.55 19.96
C GLY A 120 -5.16 -11.36 19.34
N ALA A 121 -6.25 -11.61 20.08
CA ALA A 121 -7.63 -11.43 19.58
C ALA A 121 -7.97 -9.95 19.27
N ASP A 122 -7.26 -9.03 19.91
CA ASP A 122 -7.43 -7.59 19.78
C ASP A 122 -6.63 -7.03 18.58
N TRP A 123 -5.70 -7.81 18.02
CA TRP A 123 -4.93 -7.44 16.83
C TRP A 123 -5.80 -7.36 15.57
N ASN A 124 -6.60 -8.40 15.29
CA ASN A 124 -7.41 -8.44 14.08
C ASN A 124 -8.47 -7.34 14.08
N GLN A 125 -9.10 -7.10 15.24
CA GLN A 125 -10.04 -6.00 15.41
C GLN A 125 -9.36 -4.63 15.23
N LEU A 126 -8.15 -4.45 15.77
CA LEU A 126 -7.35 -3.25 15.56
C LEU A 126 -7.06 -3.05 14.06
N MET A 127 -6.67 -4.10 13.34
CA MET A 127 -6.34 -4.01 11.91
C MET A 127 -7.56 -3.71 11.05
N GLU A 128 -8.72 -4.30 11.34
CA GLU A 128 -9.98 -3.95 10.65
C GLU A 128 -10.40 -2.50 10.92
N GLY A 129 -10.27 -2.04 12.16
CA GLY A 129 -10.49 -0.65 12.53
C GLY A 129 -9.52 0.30 11.81
N ARG A 130 -8.24 -0.07 11.74
CA ARG A 130 -7.20 0.69 11.03
C ARG A 130 -7.47 0.74 9.54
N LYS A 131 -7.80 -0.38 8.90
CA LYS A 131 -8.16 -0.46 7.47
C LYS A 131 -9.30 0.50 7.16
N SER A 132 -10.38 0.45 7.95
CA SER A 132 -11.53 1.34 7.81
C SER A 132 -11.17 2.82 8.02
N PHE A 133 -10.31 3.12 9.01
CA PHE A 133 -9.82 4.47 9.25
C PHE A 133 -8.98 5.01 8.08
N LEU A 134 -8.06 4.20 7.55
CA LEU A 134 -7.18 4.60 6.46
C LEU A 134 -7.94 4.86 5.16
N LYS A 135 -8.95 4.05 4.83
CA LYS A 135 -9.83 4.32 3.69
C LYS A 135 -10.43 5.72 3.78
N ARG A 136 -11.03 6.06 4.92
CA ARG A 136 -11.62 7.39 5.14
C ARG A 136 -10.56 8.49 5.09
N LEU A 137 -9.41 8.30 5.74
CA LEU A 137 -8.32 9.27 5.78
C LEU A 137 -7.81 9.61 4.37
N ILE A 138 -7.50 8.59 3.58
CA ILE A 138 -6.95 8.74 2.23
C ILE A 138 -7.99 9.35 1.28
N ILE A 139 -9.21 8.80 1.25
CA ILE A 139 -10.28 9.32 0.38
C ILE A 139 -10.57 10.80 0.70
N ASN A 140 -10.68 11.15 1.98
CA ASN A 140 -11.00 12.52 2.37
C ASN A 140 -9.84 13.50 2.11
N SER A 141 -8.61 13.02 1.90
CA SER A 141 -7.47 13.89 1.54
C SER A 141 -7.60 14.50 0.15
N PHE A 142 -8.51 13.98 -0.69
CA PHE A 142 -8.73 14.43 -2.06
C PHE A 142 -10.12 15.01 -2.30
N LYS A 143 -10.94 15.12 -1.24
CA LYS A 143 -12.24 15.80 -1.32
C LYS A 143 -12.04 17.32 -1.27
N PRO A 144 -12.93 18.10 -1.92
CA PRO A 144 -12.91 19.56 -1.84
C PRO A 144 -13.06 20.11 -0.42
#